data_AF-A0A2J6X9Q4-F1
#
_entry.id   AF-A0A2J6X9Q4-F1
#
_cell.length_a   1.000
_cell.length_b   1.000
_cell.length_c   1.000
_cell.angle_alpha   90.00
_cell.angle_beta   90.00
_cell.angle_gamma   90.00
#
_symmetry.space_group_name_H-M   'P 1'
#
loop_
_entity.id
_entity.type
_entity.pdbx_description
1 polymer ?
#
loop_
_entity_poly.entity_id
_entity_poly.type
_entity_poly.pdbx_seq_one_letter_code
_entity_poly.pdbx_strand_id
1 'polypeptide(L)'
;MIEISHKLVNALKERNLTLSTAESITGGLVAKLITDIPGSSKVYLGGIVAYSPKAKIEILKIDRKIVEMLGTVDPLVAELMSTNVRNLFKSDIGLSTTGIAGPDPIEGKPGNFSKQQKLCL
;
A
#
# COMPACT_ATOMS: atom_id res chain seq x y z
N MET A 1 -7.82 12.51 -11.31
CA MET A 1 -7.59 11.73 -10.07
C MET A 1 -8.89 11.45 -9.33
N ILE A 2 -9.72 12.47 -9.02
CA ILE A 2 -11.03 12.31 -8.35
C ILE A 2 -11.94 11.28 -9.02
N GLU A 3 -12.02 11.28 -10.36
CA GLU A 3 -12.87 10.33 -11.11
C GLU A 3 -12.51 8.85 -10.87
N ILE A 4 -11.22 8.52 -10.78
CA ILE A 4 -10.76 7.14 -10.54
C ILE A 4 -11.14 6.71 -9.12
N SER A 5 -10.94 7.57 -8.12
CA SER A 5 -11.34 7.27 -6.74
C SER A 5 -12.86 7.06 -6.62
N HIS A 6 -13.67 7.87 -7.33
CA HIS A 6 -15.12 7.66 -7.38
C HIS A 6 -15.48 6.30 -7.97
N LYS A 7 -14.90 5.95 -9.12
CA LYS A 7 -15.14 4.64 -9.76
C LYS A 7 -14.75 3.48 -8.84
N LEU A 8 -13.61 3.58 -8.17
CA LEU A 8 -13.15 2.58 -7.20
C LEU A 8 -14.15 2.43 -6.05
N VAL A 9 -14.52 3.52 -5.38
CA VAL A 9 -15.43 3.48 -4.23
C VAL A 9 -16.81 2.93 -4.62
N ASN A 10 -17.33 3.31 -5.79
CA ASN A 10 -18.61 2.80 -6.28
C ASN A 10 -18.53 1.30 -6.60
N ALA A 11 -17.48 0.86 -7.31
CA ALA A 11 -17.31 -0.57 -7.63
C ALA A 11 -17.17 -1.45 -6.38
N LEU A 12 -16.48 -0.96 -5.34
CA LEU A 12 -16.38 -1.66 -4.06
C LEU A 12 -17.74 -1.74 -3.35
N LYS A 13 -18.52 -0.65 -3.34
CA LYS A 13 -19.87 -0.61 -2.76
C LYS A 13 -20.81 -1.60 -3.46
N GLU A 14 -20.83 -1.60 -4.79
CA GLU A 14 -21.69 -2.47 -5.61
C GLU A 14 -21.40 -3.96 -5.37
N ARG A 15 -20.14 -4.31 -5.05
CA ARG A 15 -19.69 -5.68 -4.80
C ARG A 15 -19.67 -6.06 -3.32
N ASN A 16 -20.04 -5.14 -2.43
CA ASN A 16 -19.92 -5.29 -0.98
C ASN A 16 -18.51 -5.71 -0.54
N LEU A 17 -17.48 -5.12 -1.16
CA LEU A 17 -16.07 -5.36 -0.85
C LEU A 17 -15.47 -4.19 -0.08
N THR A 18 -14.50 -4.52 0.77
CA THR A 18 -13.74 -3.60 1.60
C THR A 18 -12.27 -3.56 1.20
N LEU A 19 -11.60 -2.44 1.50
CA LEU A 19 -10.24 -2.12 1.08
C LEU A 19 -9.43 -1.56 2.26
N SER A 20 -8.18 -1.97 2.34
CA SER A 20 -7.15 -1.32 3.18
C SER A 20 -5.88 -1.04 2.37
N THR A 21 -5.06 -0.07 2.81
CA THR A 21 -3.85 0.34 2.09
C THR A 21 -2.58 0.29 2.94
N ALA A 22 -1.48 -0.17 2.36
CA ALA A 22 -0.12 -0.07 2.90
C ALA A 22 0.74 0.82 2.01
N GLU A 23 1.00 2.05 2.45
CA GLU A 23 1.71 3.06 1.65
C GLU A 23 3.15 3.27 2.11
N SER A 24 4.07 3.37 1.17
CA SER A 24 5.44 3.84 1.43
C SER A 24 5.64 5.18 0.69
N ILE A 25 6.10 5.14 -0.55
CA ILE A 25 6.44 6.34 -1.34
C ILE A 25 5.28 7.35 -1.52
N THR A 26 4.03 6.90 -1.43
CA THR A 26 2.86 7.78 -1.58
C THR A 26 2.48 8.52 -0.30
N GLY A 27 3.04 8.14 0.86
CA GLY A 27 2.90 8.90 2.11
C GLY A 27 1.46 9.10 2.62
N GLY A 28 0.51 8.26 2.21
CA GLY A 28 -0.91 8.41 2.57
C GLY A 28 -1.76 9.06 1.48
N LEU A 29 -1.19 9.43 0.32
CA LEU A 29 -1.93 10.04 -0.77
C LEU A 29 -3.03 9.11 -1.32
N VAL A 30 -2.82 7.79 -1.35
CA VAL A 30 -3.84 6.85 -1.84
C VAL A 30 -5.02 6.80 -0.88
N ALA A 31 -4.75 6.67 0.42
CA ALA A 31 -5.76 6.76 1.47
C ALA A 31 -6.56 8.07 1.36
N LYS A 32 -5.86 9.20 1.24
CA LYS A 32 -6.48 10.52 1.12
C LYS A 32 -7.44 10.59 -0.07
N LEU A 33 -6.97 10.18 -1.25
CA LEU A 33 -7.78 10.18 -2.48
C LEU A 33 -9.02 9.29 -2.39
N ILE A 34 -8.99 8.19 -1.62
CA ILE A 34 -10.15 7.33 -1.37
C ILE A 34 -11.09 8.01 -0.36
N THR A 35 -10.55 8.52 0.74
CA THR A 35 -11.34 9.13 1.83
C THR A 35 -12.02 10.43 1.43
N ASP A 36 -11.52 11.12 0.39
CA ASP A 36 -12.14 12.31 -0.19
C ASP A 36 -13.48 12.03 -0.88
N ILE A 37 -13.79 10.77 -1.17
CA ILE A 37 -15.04 10.38 -1.81
C ILE A 37 -16.14 10.21 -0.76
N PRO A 38 -17.29 10.89 -0.89
CA PRO A 38 -18.42 10.70 0.03
C PRO A 38 -18.88 9.23 0.15
N GLY A 39 -19.03 8.79 1.39
CA GLY A 39 -19.40 7.41 1.73
C GLY A 39 -18.29 6.37 1.53
N SER A 40 -17.03 6.80 1.38
CA SER A 40 -15.84 5.93 1.38
C SER A 40 -15.72 5.09 2.66
N SER A 41 -16.25 5.56 3.79
CA SER A 41 -16.29 4.83 5.06
C SER A 41 -16.99 3.46 4.99
N LYS A 42 -17.83 3.23 3.97
CA LYS A 42 -18.48 1.93 3.76
C LYS A 42 -17.54 0.87 3.18
N VAL A 43 -16.44 1.29 2.56
CA VAL A 43 -15.53 0.40 1.82
C VAL A 43 -14.09 0.49 2.30
N TYR A 44 -13.65 1.63 2.83
CA TYR A 44 -12.27 1.82 3.25
C TYR A 44 -12.14 1.63 4.77
N LEU A 45 -11.44 0.57 5.19
CA LEU A 45 -11.30 0.21 6.60
C LEU A 45 -10.13 0.92 7.29
N GLY A 46 -9.17 1.41 6.50
CA GLY A 46 -8.00 2.12 7.01
C GLY A 46 -6.74 1.78 6.23
N GLY A 47 -5.61 2.32 6.70
CA GLY A 47 -4.33 2.07 6.08
C GLY A 47 -3.15 2.37 6.99
N ILE A 48 -1.98 1.92 6.56
CA ILE A 48 -0.70 2.12 7.23
C ILE A 48 0.24 2.83 6.27
N VAL A 49 0.88 3.90 6.76
CA VAL A 49 2.03 4.49 6.08
C VAL A 49 3.31 3.83 6.63
N ALA A 50 3.81 2.80 5.95
CA ALA A 50 5.00 2.04 6.31
C ALA A 50 6.24 2.53 5.53
N TYR A 51 6.61 3.80 5.73
CA TYR A 51 7.72 4.42 4.99
C TYR A 51 9.08 3.78 5.30
N SER A 52 9.37 3.52 6.58
CA SER A 52 10.65 2.97 7.02
C SER A 52 10.69 1.43 6.93
N PRO A 53 11.90 0.83 6.78
CA PRO A 53 12.07 -0.61 6.91
C PRO A 53 11.51 -1.15 8.24
N LYS A 54 11.74 -0.42 9.33
CA LYS A 54 11.22 -0.74 10.66
C LYS A 54 9.69 -0.84 10.68
N ALA A 55 8.98 0.10 10.05
CA ALA A 55 7.52 0.07 9.97
C ALA A 55 7.00 -1.14 9.16
N LYS A 56 7.69 -1.48 8.06
CA LYS A 56 7.37 -2.68 7.26
C LYS A 56 7.51 -3.96 8.10
N ILE A 57 8.53 -4.05 8.95
CA ILE A 57 8.77 -5.21 9.81
C ILE A 57 7.80 -5.24 11.00
N GLU A 58 7.70 -4.15 11.77
CA GLU A 58 7.00 -4.15 13.05
C GLU A 58 5.49 -4.04 12.91
N ILE A 59 5.01 -3.26 11.95
CA ILE A 59 3.57 -2.99 11.77
C ILE A 59 2.99 -3.95 10.74
N LEU A 60 3.61 -4.03 9.55
CA LEU A 60 3.16 -4.92 8.48
C LEU A 60 3.69 -6.35 8.62
N LYS A 61 4.44 -6.68 9.67
CA LYS A 61 4.89 -8.05 10.00
C LYS A 61 5.65 -8.75 8.87
N ILE A 62 6.35 -7.99 8.04
CA ILE A 62 7.24 -8.55 7.01
C ILE A 62 8.49 -9.10 7.71
N ASP A 63 8.91 -10.33 7.35
CA ASP A 63 10.11 -10.92 7.93
C ASP A 63 11.32 -10.00 7.68
N ARG A 64 12.05 -9.69 8.76
CA ARG A 64 13.26 -8.89 8.74
C ARG A 64 14.26 -9.42 7.70
N LYS A 65 14.41 -10.74 7.58
CA LYS A 65 15.34 -11.36 6.63
C LYS A 65 15.00 -11.02 5.19
N ILE A 66 13.72 -10.91 4.85
CA ILE A 66 13.27 -10.53 3.51
C ILE A 66 13.65 -9.07 3.23
N VAL A 67 13.39 -8.18 4.19
CA VAL A 67 13.73 -6.75 4.05
C VAL A 67 15.24 -6.53 3.96
N GLU A 68 16.03 -7.27 4.72
CA GLU A 68 17.51 -7.21 4.67
C GLU A 68 18.07 -7.78 3.36
N MET A 69 17.47 -8.84 2.82
CA MET A 69 17.94 -9.51 1.60
C MET A 69 17.54 -8.78 0.31
N LEU A 70 16.28 -8.34 0.21
CA LEU A 70 15.70 -7.79 -1.02
C LEU A 70 15.61 -6.26 -0.99
N GLY A 71 15.68 -5.67 0.20
CA GLY A 71 15.39 -4.26 0.42
C GLY A 71 13.89 -3.97 0.55
N THR A 72 13.55 -2.71 0.77
CA THR A 72 12.17 -2.22 0.94
C THR A 72 11.42 -2.00 -0.38
N VAL A 73 12.13 -1.97 -1.50
CA VAL A 73 11.56 -1.80 -2.85
C VAL A 73 11.79 -3.06 -3.68
N ASP A 74 10.90 -4.04 -3.52
CA ASP A 74 10.95 -5.34 -4.18
C ASP A 74 9.52 -5.90 -4.40
N PRO A 75 9.25 -6.62 -5.50
CA PRO A 75 7.89 -7.11 -5.80
C PRO A 75 7.32 -8.02 -4.70
N LEU A 76 8.18 -8.83 -4.06
CA LEU A 76 7.77 -9.67 -2.95
C LEU A 76 7.43 -8.83 -1.72
N VAL A 77 8.20 -7.77 -1.44
CA VAL A 77 7.89 -6.85 -0.34
C VAL A 77 6.58 -6.13 -0.60
N ALA A 78 6.31 -5.67 -1.82
CA ALA A 78 5.04 -5.07 -2.18
C ALA A 78 3.87 -6.06 -1.97
N GLU A 79 4.04 -7.32 -2.33
CA GLU A 79 3.03 -8.37 -2.12
C GLU A 79 2.78 -8.66 -0.64
N LEU A 80 3.83 -8.81 0.17
CA LEU A 80 3.69 -9.00 1.61
C LEU A 80 3.03 -7.78 2.27
N MET A 81 3.35 -6.56 1.82
CA MET A 81 2.68 -5.34 2.30
C MET A 81 1.16 -5.39 2.05
N SER A 82 0.73 -5.77 0.84
CA SER A 82 -0.70 -5.80 0.49
C SER A 82 -1.44 -6.95 1.18
N THR A 83 -0.84 -8.13 1.27
CA THR A 83 -1.42 -9.27 2.01
C THR A 83 -1.54 -8.97 3.50
N ASN A 84 -0.49 -8.42 4.12
CA ASN A 84 -0.49 -8.24 5.57
C ASN A 84 -1.39 -7.09 6.02
N VAL A 85 -1.53 -6.02 5.22
CA VAL A 85 -2.49 -4.95 5.53
C VAL A 85 -3.93 -5.43 5.41
N ARG A 86 -4.24 -6.23 4.38
CA ARG A 86 -5.54 -6.90 4.26
C ARG A 86 -5.86 -7.70 5.51
N ASN A 87 -4.93 -8.54 5.94
CA ASN A 87 -5.10 -9.38 7.13
C ASN A 87 -5.26 -8.56 8.42
N LEU A 88 -4.51 -7.46 8.56
CA LEU A 88 -4.54 -6.61 9.75
C LEU A 88 -5.90 -5.90 9.91
N PHE A 89 -6.42 -5.33 8.83
CA PHE A 89 -7.71 -4.62 8.82
C PHE A 89 -8.90 -5.55 8.60
N LYS A 90 -8.66 -6.83 8.27
CA LYS A 90 -9.68 -7.79 7.84
C LYS A 90 -10.52 -7.25 6.68
N SER A 91 -9.87 -6.56 5.74
CA SER A 91 -10.53 -6.12 4.51
C SER A 91 -10.57 -7.25 3.48
N ASP A 92 -11.43 -7.13 2.48
CA ASP A 92 -11.46 -8.06 1.36
C ASP A 92 -10.26 -7.85 0.44
N ILE A 93 -9.79 -6.61 0.30
CA ILE A 93 -8.69 -6.25 -0.60
C ILE A 93 -7.61 -5.50 0.18
N GLY A 94 -6.36 -5.79 -0.10
CA GLY A 94 -5.20 -5.01 0.33
C GLY A 94 -4.47 -4.41 -0.87
N LEU A 95 -4.16 -3.11 -0.81
CA LEU A 95 -3.36 -2.40 -1.82
C LEU A 95 -2.07 -1.88 -1.19
N SER A 96 -0.94 -2.07 -1.85
CA SER A 96 0.34 -1.54 -1.38
C SER A 96 1.06 -0.68 -2.40
N THR A 97 1.89 0.26 -1.91
CA THR A 97 2.81 1.05 -2.72
C THR A 97 4.21 1.06 -2.09
N THR A 98 5.23 0.73 -2.89
CA THR A 98 6.64 0.90 -2.51
C THR A 98 7.46 1.38 -3.69
N GLY A 99 8.54 2.10 -3.47
CA GLY A 99 9.31 2.72 -4.54
C GLY A 99 10.35 3.70 -4.01
N ILE A 100 11.23 4.16 -4.89
CA ILE A 100 12.23 5.19 -4.57
C ILE A 100 11.73 6.53 -5.14
N ALA A 101 11.63 7.55 -4.28
CA ALA A 101 11.18 8.89 -4.70
C ALA A 101 12.26 9.64 -5.48
N GLY A 102 13.52 9.26 -5.25
CA GLY A 102 14.70 9.92 -5.79
C GLY A 102 15.04 11.21 -5.04
N PRO A 103 16.12 11.90 -5.49
CA PRO A 103 16.99 11.52 -6.61
C PRO A 103 18.05 10.47 -6.24
N ASP A 104 18.27 10.20 -4.96
CA ASP A 104 19.36 9.36 -4.49
C ASP A 104 19.06 7.86 -4.62
N PRO A 105 20.07 7.04 -4.95
CA PRO A 105 19.96 5.58 -4.87
C PRO A 105 19.67 5.09 -3.45
N ILE A 106 18.85 4.04 -3.34
CA ILE A 106 18.53 3.38 -2.07
C ILE A 106 18.71 1.87 -2.28
N GLU A 107 19.37 1.19 -1.32
CA GLU A 107 19.54 -0.27 -1.32
C GLU A 107 20.17 -0.83 -2.62
N GLY A 108 21.15 -0.10 -3.19
CA GLY A 108 21.81 -0.48 -4.45
C GLY A 108 20.94 -0.30 -5.70
N LYS A 109 19.73 0.25 -5.56
CA LYS A 109 18.80 0.55 -6.67
C LYS A 109 18.88 2.04 -7.03
N PRO A 110 18.83 2.40 -8.33
CA PRO A 110 18.94 3.79 -8.76
C PRO A 110 17.78 4.65 -8.21
N GLY A 111 17.99 5.96 -8.04
CA GLY A 111 17.00 6.86 -7.43
C GLY A 111 15.69 7.03 -8.20
N ASN A 112 15.63 6.56 -9.45
CA ASN A 112 14.43 6.52 -10.28
C ASN A 112 13.80 5.10 -10.36
N PHE A 113 14.21 4.17 -9.48
CA PHE A 113 13.71 2.81 -9.53
C PHE A 113 12.18 2.78 -9.37
N SER A 114 11.54 2.03 -10.26
CA SER A 114 10.11 2.04 -10.53
C SER A 114 9.25 1.99 -9.25
N LYS A 115 8.21 2.81 -9.21
CA LYS A 115 7.12 2.66 -8.24
C LYS A 115 6.47 1.29 -8.44
N GLN A 116 6.52 0.46 -7.42
CA GLN A 116 5.84 -0.82 -7.38
C GLN A 116 4.50 -0.68 -6.66
N GLN A 117 3.47 -1.23 -7.27
CA GLN A 117 2.12 -1.28 -6.72
C GLN A 117 1.65 -2.71 -6.81
N LYS A 118 1.09 -3.24 -5.71
CA LYS A 118 0.56 -4.60 -5.69
C LYS A 118 -0.83 -4.61 -5.06
N LEU A 119 -1.71 -5.39 -5.67
CA LEU A 119 -3.05 -5.65 -5.18
C LEU A 119 -3.12 -7.10 -4.72
N CYS A 120 -3.64 -7.34 -3.52
CA CYS A 120 -3.97 -8.66 -3.01
C CYS A 120 -5.49 -8.72 -2.80
N LEU A 121 -6.14 -9.68 -3.48
CA LEU A 121 -7.55 -10.02 -3.36
C LEU A 121 -7.70 -11.14 -2.35
#